data_AF-A0A6P8GJQ3-F1
#
_entry.id   AF-A0A6P8GJQ3-F1
#
_cell.length_a   1.000
_cell.length_b   1.000
_cell.length_c   1.000
_cell.angle_alpha   90.00
_cell.angle_beta   90.00
_cell.angle_gamma   90.00
#
_symmetry.space_group_name_H-M   'P 1'
#
loop_
_entity.id
_entity.type
_entity.pdbx_description
1 polymer ?
#
loop_
_entity_poly.entity_id
_entity_poly.type
_entity_poly.pdbx_seq_one_letter_code
_entity_poly.pdbx_strand_id
1 'polypeptide(L)'
;MGKNCLTCLPVTQLPLVQIIFYEGRNFEGRHYECSSDCTDTHTHFSRCNSIRVDSGCWVAYEKPNYAGYQYMLTQGKYPNYHRWAGFNNCIRSCRIIPSYNGAFRLKIFERSDFAGKMMDLSEDCPNLQDSFQMRSISSCNVVEGYWILHEHPHYRGRQYILRPGPYSRHSDWGSITTSVGSVRRVTELKQTQ
;
A
#
# COMPACT_ATOMS: atom_id res chain seq x y z
N MET A 1 -23.83 28.51 7.45
CA MET A 1 -22.37 28.54 7.68
C MET A 1 -21.94 27.07 7.75
N GLY A 2 -21.57 26.38 6.69
CA GLY A 2 -20.50 26.65 5.73
C GLY A 2 -19.70 25.34 5.71
N LYS A 3 -20.10 24.40 4.86
CA LYS A 3 -19.53 23.04 4.78
C LYS A 3 -18.11 23.12 4.22
N ASN A 4 -17.11 22.66 4.97
CA ASN A 4 -15.73 22.55 4.48
C ASN A 4 -15.66 21.40 3.45
N CYS A 5 -15.69 21.76 2.18
CA CYS A 5 -15.45 20.87 1.05
C CYS A 5 -13.94 20.59 0.97
N LEU A 6 -13.53 19.32 1.09
CA LEU A 6 -12.12 18.88 1.03
C LEU A 6 -11.53 18.85 -0.40
N THR A 7 -12.15 19.53 -1.35
CA THR A 7 -11.62 19.67 -2.71
C THR A 7 -11.01 21.05 -2.87
N CYS A 8 -9.74 21.11 -3.28
CA CYS A 8 -8.90 22.29 -3.52
C CYS A 8 -7.96 22.67 -2.36
N LEU A 9 -6.96 21.82 -2.09
CA LEU A 9 -5.69 22.35 -1.57
C LEU A 9 -4.89 22.93 -2.76
N PRO A 10 -4.28 24.12 -2.65
CA PRO A 10 -3.46 24.70 -3.70
C PRO A 10 -2.25 23.80 -3.99
N VAL A 11 -1.89 23.70 -5.27
CA VAL A 11 -0.83 22.81 -5.84
C VAL A 11 0.57 23.06 -5.26
N THR A 12 0.77 24.10 -4.44
CA THR A 12 2.08 24.56 -3.95
C THR A 12 2.52 24.05 -2.58
N GLN A 13 1.81 23.10 -1.94
CA GLN A 13 2.19 22.55 -0.64
C GLN A 13 2.19 21.02 -0.54
N LEU A 14 2.27 20.30 -1.67
CA LEU A 14 2.57 18.87 -1.59
C LEU A 14 4.04 18.72 -1.16
N PRO A 15 4.35 17.87 -0.15
CA PRO A 15 5.73 17.54 0.15
C PRO A 15 6.40 17.04 -1.13
N LEU A 16 7.64 17.45 -1.38
CA LEU A 16 8.43 16.94 -2.50
C LEU A 16 8.60 15.43 -2.29
N VAL A 17 7.73 14.63 -2.90
CA VAL A 17 7.79 13.17 -2.90
C VAL A 17 8.48 12.70 -4.16
N GLN A 18 9.39 11.74 -4.04
CA GLN A 18 10.17 11.27 -5.17
C GLN A 18 10.49 9.77 -5.04
N ILE A 19 10.23 9.06 -6.13
CA ILE A 19 10.62 7.67 -6.35
C ILE A 19 11.36 7.56 -7.67
N ILE A 20 12.39 6.72 -7.72
CA ILE A 20 13.22 6.49 -8.90
C ILE A 20 13.23 5.01 -9.21
N PHE A 21 12.84 4.67 -10.43
CA PHE A 21 12.84 3.30 -10.95
C PHE A 21 14.03 3.11 -11.88
N TYR A 22 14.80 2.04 -11.69
CA TYR A 22 15.98 1.71 -12.48
C TYR A 22 15.77 0.43 -13.28
N GLU A 23 16.18 0.42 -14.55
CA GLU A 23 16.18 -0.79 -15.38
C GLU A 23 17.28 -1.77 -14.99
N GLY A 24 18.35 -1.33 -14.32
CA GLY A 24 19.39 -2.18 -13.75
C GLY A 24 19.14 -2.55 -12.28
N ARG A 25 19.90 -3.51 -11.77
CA ARG A 25 20.00 -3.78 -10.32
C ARG A 25 20.90 -2.74 -9.67
N ASN A 26 20.87 -2.62 -8.35
CA ASN A 26 21.76 -1.74 -7.58
C ASN A 26 21.81 -0.28 -8.09
N PHE A 27 20.69 0.25 -8.60
CA PHE A 27 20.54 1.64 -9.05
C PHE A 27 21.36 1.99 -10.30
N GLU A 28 21.58 1.01 -11.17
CA GLU A 28 22.32 1.17 -12.43
C GLU A 28 21.41 1.29 -13.66
N GLY A 29 21.99 1.77 -14.77
CA GLY A 29 21.34 1.83 -16.07
C GLY A 29 20.35 2.99 -16.23
N ARG A 30 19.46 2.87 -17.22
CA ARG A 30 18.40 3.86 -17.46
C ARG A 30 17.48 3.92 -16.25
N HIS A 31 17.09 5.13 -15.87
CA HIS A 31 16.15 5.36 -14.78
C HIS A 31 15.05 6.33 -15.16
N TYR A 32 13.99 6.32 -14.35
CA TYR A 32 12.88 7.24 -14.44
C TYR A 32 12.54 7.76 -13.04
N GLU A 33 12.55 9.08 -12.90
CA GLU A 33 12.15 9.77 -11.67
C GLU A 33 10.67 10.13 -11.75
N CYS A 34 9.93 9.82 -10.69
CA CYS A 34 8.50 10.06 -10.60
C CYS A 34 8.18 10.81 -9.31
N SER A 35 7.34 11.84 -9.42
CA SER A 35 6.90 12.69 -8.30
C SER A 35 5.37 12.84 -8.24
N SER A 36 4.64 12.01 -8.99
CA SER A 36 3.17 11.99 -9.04
C SER A 36 2.66 10.56 -9.16
N ASP A 37 1.35 10.37 -8.99
CA ASP A 37 0.69 9.13 -9.41
C ASP A 37 0.97 8.87 -10.91
N CYS A 38 1.18 7.62 -11.29
CA CYS A 38 1.44 7.19 -12.67
C CYS A 38 0.65 5.91 -12.96
N THR A 39 -0.30 5.98 -13.89
CA THR A 39 -1.19 4.85 -14.25
C THR A 39 -0.54 3.82 -15.18
N ASP A 40 0.49 4.21 -15.93
CA ASP A 40 1.24 3.30 -16.80
C ASP A 40 2.69 3.77 -16.95
N THR A 41 3.64 2.96 -16.47
CA THR A 41 5.07 3.26 -16.57
C THR A 41 5.72 2.75 -17.86
N HIS A 42 4.99 2.05 -18.72
CA HIS A 42 5.54 1.40 -19.92
C HIS A 42 6.24 2.37 -20.88
N THR A 43 5.78 3.63 -20.95
CA THR A 43 6.40 4.69 -21.76
C THR A 43 7.73 5.18 -21.19
N HIS A 44 7.97 4.96 -19.89
CA HIS A 44 9.13 5.45 -19.17
C HIS A 44 10.25 4.41 -19.09
N PHE A 45 9.91 3.14 -18.83
CA PHE A 45 10.85 2.03 -18.75
C PHE A 45 10.20 0.67 -19.11
N SER A 46 11.03 -0.26 -19.60
CA SER A 46 10.59 -1.59 -20.04
C SER A 46 10.48 -2.59 -18.88
N ARG A 47 11.34 -2.44 -17.87
CA ARG A 47 11.47 -3.31 -16.68
C ARG A 47 11.94 -2.51 -15.47
N CYS A 48 11.66 -2.96 -14.25
CA CYS A 48 12.14 -2.32 -13.03
C CYS A 48 12.91 -3.31 -12.16
N ASN A 49 14.23 -3.16 -12.09
CA ASN A 49 15.09 -4.09 -11.37
C ASN A 49 15.61 -3.54 -10.02
N SER A 50 15.59 -2.23 -9.81
CA SER A 50 15.82 -1.62 -8.50
C SER A 50 15.05 -0.31 -8.35
N ILE A 51 14.79 0.09 -7.11
CA ILE A 51 13.97 1.27 -6.76
C ILE A 51 14.67 2.06 -5.67
N ARG A 52 14.75 3.39 -5.81
CA ARG A 52 15.11 4.29 -4.72
C ARG A 52 13.92 5.19 -4.40
N VAL A 53 13.52 5.25 -3.14
CA VAL A 53 12.53 6.23 -2.67
C VAL A 53 13.28 7.29 -1.90
N ASP A 54 13.41 8.46 -2.49
CA ASP A 54 14.11 9.58 -1.87
C ASP A 54 13.21 10.26 -0.81
N SER A 55 11.90 10.29 -1.04
CA SER A 55 10.93 10.86 -0.10
C SER A 55 9.49 10.37 -0.34
N GLY A 56 8.70 10.42 0.73
CA GLY A 56 7.28 10.05 0.73
C GLY A 56 7.04 8.55 0.84
N CYS A 57 5.76 8.21 0.83
CA CYS A 57 5.26 6.85 0.81
C CYS A 57 4.63 6.55 -0.55
N TRP A 58 4.96 5.39 -1.12
CA TRP A 58 4.52 4.98 -2.44
C TRP A 58 3.94 3.58 -2.40
N VAL A 59 2.96 3.33 -3.27
CA VAL A 59 2.55 1.99 -3.65
C VAL A 59 2.94 1.79 -5.10
N ALA A 60 3.74 0.75 -5.36
CA ALA A 60 4.00 0.31 -6.72
C ALA A 60 3.14 -0.93 -7.03
N TYR A 61 2.69 -1.03 -8.27
CA TYR A 61 1.78 -2.06 -8.74
C TYR A 61 2.37 -2.82 -9.91
N GLU A 62 2.11 -4.13 -9.95
CA GLU A 62 2.57 -5.04 -10.99
C GLU A 62 2.01 -4.71 -12.37
N LYS A 63 0.75 -4.25 -12.45
CA LYS A 63 0.03 -3.98 -13.70
C LYS A 63 -0.32 -2.49 -13.84
N PRO A 64 -0.64 -2.03 -15.06
CA PRO A 64 -1.17 -0.68 -15.27
C PRO A 64 -2.47 -0.45 -14.49
N ASN A 65 -2.86 0.81 -14.33
CA ASN A 65 -4.08 1.24 -13.67
C ASN A 65 -4.25 0.70 -12.24
N TYR A 66 -3.15 0.62 -11.50
CA TYR A 66 -3.13 0.27 -10.07
C TYR A 66 -3.64 -1.15 -9.78
N ALA A 67 -3.32 -2.09 -10.67
CA ALA A 67 -3.79 -3.47 -10.59
C ALA A 67 -2.64 -4.47 -10.35
N GLY A 68 -3.02 -5.71 -10.05
CA GLY A 68 -2.07 -6.80 -9.78
C GLY A 68 -1.48 -6.72 -8.37
N TYR A 69 -0.29 -7.31 -8.18
CA TYR A 69 0.40 -7.25 -6.91
C TYR A 69 0.78 -5.82 -6.52
N GLN A 70 0.66 -5.52 -5.23
CA GLN A 70 0.89 -4.20 -4.66
C GLN A 70 2.08 -4.25 -3.71
N TYR A 71 2.92 -3.22 -3.72
CA TYR A 71 4.14 -3.16 -2.94
C TYR A 71 4.23 -1.82 -2.23
N MET A 72 4.21 -1.85 -0.90
CA MET A 72 4.44 -0.65 -0.09
C MET A 72 5.93 -0.29 -0.10
N LEU A 73 6.23 0.95 -0.44
CA LEU A 73 7.58 1.50 -0.53
C LEU A 73 7.66 2.76 0.33
N THR A 74 8.58 2.77 1.29
CA THR A 74 8.90 3.94 2.10
C THR A 74 10.29 4.45 1.71
N GLN A 75 10.69 5.60 2.25
CA GLN A 75 12.02 6.15 2.02
C GLN A 75 13.10 5.09 2.25
N GLY A 76 13.93 4.84 1.23
CA GLY A 76 14.86 3.73 1.27
C GLY A 76 15.45 3.34 -0.08
N LYS A 77 16.35 2.35 -0.02
CA LYS A 77 17.08 1.81 -1.16
C LYS A 77 16.69 0.35 -1.34
N TYR A 78 16.15 0.03 -2.51
CA TYR A 78 15.72 -1.31 -2.87
C TYR A 78 16.52 -1.84 -4.06
N PRO A 79 17.69 -2.47 -3.81
CA PRO A 79 18.62 -2.87 -4.88
C PRO A 79 18.12 -4.01 -5.79
N ASN A 80 17.07 -4.74 -5.38
CA ASN A 80 16.42 -5.79 -6.17
C ASN A 80 15.00 -6.07 -5.65
N TYR A 81 14.22 -6.83 -6.43
CA TYR A 81 12.79 -7.01 -6.14
C TYR A 81 12.46 -7.73 -4.83
N HIS A 82 13.36 -8.57 -4.32
CA HIS A 82 13.15 -9.20 -3.00
C HIS A 82 13.11 -8.17 -1.87
N ARG A 83 13.78 -7.01 -2.05
CA ARG A 83 13.86 -5.97 -1.01
C ARG A 83 12.55 -5.21 -0.82
N TRP A 84 11.64 -5.22 -1.80
CA TRP A 84 10.26 -4.72 -1.64
C TRP A 84 9.22 -5.84 -1.53
N ALA A 85 9.66 -7.06 -1.21
CA ALA A 85 8.81 -8.26 -1.19
C ALA A 85 8.09 -8.52 -2.52
N GLY A 86 8.76 -8.22 -3.65
CA GLY A 86 8.29 -8.50 -4.99
C GLY A 86 8.21 -9.99 -5.29
N PHE A 87 7.13 -10.44 -5.92
CA PHE A 87 7.07 -11.77 -6.54
C PHE A 87 7.75 -11.81 -7.90
N ASN A 88 7.87 -10.65 -8.55
CA ASN A 88 8.56 -10.43 -9.81
C ASN A 88 9.11 -8.99 -9.85
N ASN A 89 9.75 -8.65 -10.97
CA ASN A 89 10.33 -7.33 -11.24
C ASN A 89 9.42 -6.45 -12.15
N CYS A 90 8.15 -6.82 -12.33
CA CYS A 90 7.20 -6.04 -13.09
C CYS A 90 6.63 -4.94 -12.20
N ILE A 91 6.88 -3.69 -12.58
CA ILE A 91 6.21 -2.51 -12.02
C ILE A 91 5.66 -1.72 -13.20
N ARG A 92 4.35 -1.48 -13.19
CA ARG A 92 3.61 -0.87 -14.30
C ARG A 92 2.76 0.32 -13.91
N SER A 93 2.54 0.56 -12.62
CA SER A 93 1.93 1.81 -12.14
C SER A 93 2.36 2.09 -10.71
N CYS A 94 2.24 3.33 -10.26
CA CYS A 94 2.53 3.71 -8.88
C CYS A 94 1.64 4.85 -8.39
N ARG A 95 1.46 4.94 -7.07
CA ARG A 95 0.70 6.01 -6.42
C ARG A 95 1.38 6.49 -5.16
N ILE A 96 1.20 7.78 -4.87
CA ILE A 96 1.58 8.39 -3.62
C ILE A 96 0.55 8.01 -2.55
N ILE A 97 1.05 7.67 -1.36
CA ILE A 97 0.27 7.62 -0.13
C ILE A 97 0.53 8.92 0.63
N PRO A 98 -0.50 9.77 0.83
CA PRO A 98 -0.36 10.98 1.62
C PRO A 98 0.15 10.66 3.03
N SER A 99 1.10 11.47 3.52
CA SER A 99 1.56 11.40 4.90
C SER A 99 0.38 11.55 5.86
N TYR A 100 0.37 10.74 6.91
CA TYR A 100 -0.73 10.70 7.86
C TYR A 100 -0.20 10.53 9.29
N ASN A 101 -0.48 11.54 10.12
CA ASN A 101 -0.02 11.61 11.53
C ASN A 101 -1.19 11.58 12.54
N GLY A 102 -2.38 11.21 12.08
CA GLY A 102 -3.57 11.12 12.93
C GLY A 102 -3.70 9.77 13.64
N ALA A 103 -4.89 9.52 14.21
CA ALA A 103 -5.23 8.23 14.77
C ALA A 103 -5.44 7.18 13.66
N PHE A 104 -5.15 5.92 13.95
CA PHE A 104 -5.38 4.83 13.01
C PHE A 104 -6.58 4.03 13.46
N ARG A 105 -7.52 3.77 12.55
CA ARG A 105 -8.72 2.97 12.83
C ARG A 105 -9.16 2.16 11.62
N LEU A 106 -9.15 0.84 11.78
CA LEU A 106 -9.59 -0.13 10.78
C LEU A 106 -10.66 -1.04 11.40
N LYS A 107 -11.80 -1.17 10.73
CA LYS A 107 -12.80 -2.18 11.06
C LYS A 107 -12.71 -3.33 10.07
N ILE A 108 -12.53 -4.55 10.55
CA ILE A 108 -12.56 -5.77 9.74
C ILE A 108 -13.79 -6.59 10.06
N PHE A 109 -14.33 -7.28 9.06
CA PHE A 109 -15.55 -8.07 9.18
C PHE A 109 -15.38 -9.45 8.56
N GLU A 110 -15.95 -10.45 9.22
CA GLU A 110 -15.91 -11.85 8.78
C GLU A 110 -16.60 -12.05 7.43
N ARG A 111 -17.73 -11.37 7.20
CA ARG A 111 -18.57 -11.52 6.00
C ARG A 111 -18.56 -10.25 5.15
N SER A 112 -18.96 -10.40 3.89
CA SER A 112 -19.14 -9.27 2.97
C SER A 112 -20.18 -8.29 3.51
N ASP A 113 -20.20 -7.08 2.94
CA ASP A 113 -21.18 -6.04 3.24
C ASP A 113 -21.24 -5.68 4.73
N PHE A 114 -20.07 -5.72 5.40
CA PHE A 114 -19.85 -5.33 6.79
C PHE A 114 -20.64 -6.18 7.80
N ALA A 115 -20.86 -7.46 7.48
CA ALA A 115 -21.64 -8.38 8.31
C ALA A 115 -20.76 -9.39 9.08
N GLY A 116 -21.38 -10.09 10.04
CA GLY A 116 -20.73 -11.12 10.85
C GLY A 116 -19.91 -10.54 12.00
N LYS A 117 -18.93 -11.31 12.50
CA LYS A 117 -18.03 -10.85 13.56
C LYS A 117 -17.22 -9.64 13.07
N MET A 118 -17.09 -8.63 13.93
CA MET A 118 -16.39 -7.38 13.65
C MET A 118 -15.30 -7.13 14.70
N MET A 119 -14.14 -6.64 14.25
CA MET A 119 -13.06 -6.14 15.12
C MET A 119 -12.66 -4.72 14.71
N ASP A 120 -12.45 -3.84 15.69
CA ASP A 120 -11.87 -2.50 15.52
C ASP A 120 -10.38 -2.57 15.92
N LEU A 121 -9.50 -2.17 15.01
CA LEU A 121 -8.06 -2.15 15.19
C LEU A 121 -7.53 -0.73 15.11
N SER A 122 -6.69 -0.37 16.08
CA SER A 122 -5.93 0.89 16.10
C SER A 122 -4.42 0.69 16.03
N GLU A 123 -3.95 -0.55 16.21
CA GLU A 123 -2.55 -0.93 16.26
C GLU A 123 -2.24 -2.01 15.22
N ASP A 124 -0.94 -2.23 14.98
CA ASP A 124 -0.48 -3.33 14.13
C ASP A 124 -0.82 -4.66 14.81
N CYS A 125 -1.26 -5.64 14.01
CA CYS A 125 -1.59 -6.98 14.49
C CYS A 125 -0.87 -8.04 13.65
N PRO A 126 0.19 -8.67 14.17
CA PRO A 126 1.00 -9.63 13.44
C PRO A 126 0.30 -10.99 13.25
N ASN A 127 -0.71 -11.32 14.04
CA ASN A 127 -1.49 -12.55 13.84
C ASN A 127 -2.95 -12.35 14.27
N LEU A 128 -3.84 -12.22 13.28
CA LEU A 128 -5.28 -12.03 13.51
C LEU A 128 -5.98 -13.28 14.07
N GLN A 129 -5.48 -14.47 13.73
CA GLN A 129 -6.07 -15.71 14.22
C GLN A 129 -5.79 -15.88 15.72
N ASP A 130 -4.57 -15.60 16.16
CA ASP A 130 -4.21 -15.72 17.57
C ASP A 130 -4.88 -14.62 18.40
N SER A 131 -4.92 -13.39 17.87
CA SER A 131 -5.45 -12.22 18.60
C SER A 131 -6.98 -12.22 18.68
N PHE A 132 -7.67 -12.64 17.60
CA PHE A 132 -9.11 -12.43 17.45
C PHE A 132 -9.88 -13.67 16.98
N GLN A 133 -9.21 -14.81 16.77
CA GLN A 133 -9.81 -16.04 16.21
C GLN A 133 -10.48 -15.77 14.86
N MET A 134 -9.89 -14.86 14.08
CA MET A 134 -10.38 -14.45 12.78
C MET A 134 -9.56 -15.10 11.68
N ARG A 135 -10.15 -16.06 10.95
CA ARG A 135 -9.51 -16.77 9.83
C ARG A 135 -9.79 -16.14 8.47
N SER A 136 -10.94 -15.49 8.34
CA SER A 136 -11.44 -14.95 7.08
C SER A 136 -11.93 -13.53 7.30
N ILE A 137 -11.46 -12.60 6.46
CA ILE A 137 -11.92 -11.22 6.41
C ILE A 137 -12.48 -10.99 5.02
N SER A 138 -13.77 -10.70 4.96
CA SER A 138 -14.47 -10.56 3.68
C SER A 138 -14.84 -9.12 3.37
N SER A 139 -14.93 -8.24 4.36
CA SER A 139 -15.10 -6.80 4.15
C SER A 139 -14.35 -5.99 5.21
N CYS A 140 -14.03 -4.74 4.93
CA CYS A 140 -13.41 -3.84 5.89
C CYS A 140 -13.75 -2.37 5.64
N ASN A 141 -13.61 -1.53 6.66
CA ASN A 141 -13.75 -0.09 6.55
C ASN A 141 -12.54 0.58 7.20
N VAL A 142 -11.75 1.27 6.39
CA VAL A 142 -10.67 2.13 6.89
C VAL A 142 -11.30 3.44 7.33
N VAL A 143 -11.50 3.59 8.63
CA VAL A 143 -12.08 4.81 9.20
C VAL A 143 -11.04 5.91 9.22
N GLU A 144 -9.80 5.59 9.63
CA GLU A 144 -8.70 6.55 9.73
C GLU A 144 -7.35 5.91 9.38
N GLY A 145 -6.49 6.73 8.78
CA GLY A 145 -5.15 6.35 8.33
C GLY A 145 -5.13 5.48 7.08
N TYR A 146 -3.97 4.89 6.83
CA TYR A 146 -3.72 3.97 5.73
C TYR A 146 -3.22 2.65 6.31
N TRP A 147 -3.64 1.54 5.74
CA TRP A 147 -3.40 0.20 6.30
C TRP A 147 -2.90 -0.76 5.24
N ILE A 148 -2.22 -1.81 5.68
CA ILE A 148 -1.77 -2.90 4.81
C ILE A 148 -2.27 -4.20 5.39
N LEU A 149 -3.13 -4.89 4.65
CA LEU A 149 -3.49 -6.27 4.92
C LEU A 149 -2.43 -7.18 4.29
N HIS A 150 -2.04 -8.22 5.02
CA HIS A 150 -1.14 -9.25 4.52
C HIS A 150 -1.86 -10.60 4.51
N GLU A 151 -1.68 -11.36 3.44
CA GLU A 151 -2.27 -12.69 3.26
C GLU A 151 -1.91 -13.65 4.39
N HIS A 152 -0.69 -13.55 4.93
CA HIS A 152 -0.19 -14.43 5.99
C HIS A 152 0.11 -13.67 7.29
N PRO A 153 0.21 -14.39 8.43
CA PRO A 153 0.73 -13.82 9.68
C PRO A 153 2.15 -13.26 9.51
N HIS A 154 2.54 -12.40 10.45
CA HIS A 154 3.84 -11.74 10.56
C HIS A 154 4.23 -10.92 9.31
N TYR A 155 3.24 -10.24 8.71
CA TYR A 155 3.41 -9.32 7.58
C TYR A 155 4.02 -9.99 6.33
N ARG A 156 3.55 -11.20 6.00
CA ARG A 156 4.04 -12.01 4.89
C ARG A 156 2.96 -12.27 3.83
N GLY A 157 3.40 -12.75 2.66
CA GLY A 157 2.52 -13.04 1.54
C GLY A 157 2.15 -11.77 0.77
N ARG A 158 1.02 -11.81 0.06
CA ARG A 158 0.54 -10.66 -0.71
C ARG A 158 0.17 -9.49 0.21
N GLN A 159 0.46 -8.27 -0.25
CA GLN A 159 0.12 -7.03 0.42
C GLN A 159 -1.09 -6.38 -0.27
N TYR A 160 -1.99 -5.81 0.52
CA TYR A 160 -3.14 -5.04 0.05
C TYR A 160 -3.16 -3.70 0.77
N ILE A 161 -2.86 -2.62 0.05
CA ILE A 161 -2.76 -1.29 0.62
C ILE A 161 -4.13 -0.63 0.57
N LEU A 162 -4.68 -0.34 1.74
CA LEU A 162 -6.00 0.23 1.91
C LEU A 162 -5.92 1.74 2.16
N ARG A 163 -6.78 2.48 1.46
CA ARG A 163 -7.03 3.90 1.65
C ARG A 163 -8.28 4.09 2.51
N PRO A 164 -8.48 5.28 3.13
CA PRO A 164 -9.71 5.60 3.83
C PRO A 164 -10.95 5.28 2.99
N GLY A 165 -11.91 4.58 3.60
CA GLY A 165 -13.18 4.24 2.97
C GLY A 165 -13.64 2.80 3.16
N PRO A 166 -14.86 2.50 2.68
CA PRO A 166 -15.47 1.18 2.76
C PRO A 166 -14.99 0.25 1.64
N TYR A 167 -14.80 -1.02 1.99
CA TYR A 167 -14.54 -2.13 1.07
C TYR A 167 -15.52 -3.26 1.41
N SER A 168 -16.59 -3.41 0.61
CA SER A 168 -17.70 -4.31 0.92
C SER A 168 -17.39 -5.78 0.62
N ARG A 169 -16.33 -6.05 -0.13
CA ARG A 169 -15.85 -7.41 -0.44
C ARG A 169 -14.34 -7.45 -0.60
N HIS A 170 -13.75 -8.63 -0.42
CA HIS A 170 -12.31 -8.83 -0.49
C HIS A 170 -11.68 -8.51 -1.86
N SER A 171 -12.46 -8.60 -2.93
CA SER A 171 -12.02 -8.18 -4.27
C SER A 171 -11.83 -6.67 -4.39
N ASP A 172 -12.44 -5.85 -3.53
CA ASP A 172 -12.34 -4.38 -3.60
C ASP A 172 -10.94 -3.89 -3.28
N TRP A 173 -10.17 -4.64 -2.46
CA TRP A 173 -8.76 -4.37 -2.21
C TRP A 173 -7.81 -5.20 -3.10
N GLY A 174 -8.36 -5.92 -4.08
CA GLY A 174 -7.59 -6.72 -5.04
C GLY A 174 -7.21 -8.12 -4.56
N SER A 175 -7.81 -8.62 -3.47
CA SER A 175 -7.63 -10.02 -3.08
C SER A 175 -8.52 -10.97 -3.87
N ILE A 176 -8.02 -12.18 -4.10
CA ILE A 176 -8.76 -13.28 -4.73
C ILE A 176 -9.41 -14.18 -3.66
N THR A 177 -8.95 -14.08 -2.41
CA THR A 177 -9.48 -14.86 -1.27
C THR A 177 -9.81 -13.96 -0.09
N THR A 178 -10.50 -14.49 0.90
CA THR A 178 -10.78 -13.80 2.18
C THR A 178 -9.65 -13.95 3.21
N SER A 179 -8.52 -14.57 2.82
CA SER A 179 -7.41 -14.87 3.72
C SER A 179 -6.62 -13.60 4.02
N VAL A 180 -6.60 -13.22 5.30
CA VAL A 180 -5.79 -12.11 5.81
C VAL A 180 -5.24 -12.55 7.16
N GLY A 181 -3.93 -12.69 7.27
CA GLY A 181 -3.26 -13.20 8.47
C GLY A 181 -2.71 -12.11 9.39
N SER A 182 -2.40 -10.92 8.85
CA SER A 182 -1.88 -9.81 9.64
C SER A 182 -2.21 -8.45 9.03
N VAL A 183 -2.21 -7.41 9.87
CA VAL A 183 -2.45 -6.03 9.45
C VAL A 183 -1.43 -5.09 10.08
N ARG A 184 -0.98 -4.09 9.31
CA ARG A 184 -0.10 -3.04 9.83
C ARG A 184 -0.55 -1.68 9.33
N ARG A 185 -0.28 -0.66 10.13
CA ARG A 185 -0.44 0.74 9.74
C ARG A 185 0.63 1.13 8.74
N VAL A 186 0.26 1.99 7.80
CA VAL A 186 1.22 2.68 6.95
C VAL A 186 1.72 3.89 7.73
N THR A 187 2.90 3.74 8.30
CA THR A 187 3.63 4.84 8.94
C THR A 187 4.90 5.09 8.13
N GLU A 188 5.39 6.33 8.12
CA GLU A 188 6.69 6.68 7.55
C GLU A 188 7.80 6.07 8.43
N LEU A 189 7.99 4.76 8.34
CA LEU A 189 9.10 4.07 8.98
C LEU A 189 10.29 4.14 8.04
N LYS A 190 11.39 4.69 8.56
CA LYS A 190 12.71 4.55 7.94
C LYS A 190 13.04 3.07 7.94
N GLN A 191 13.32 2.48 6.77
CA GLN A 191 13.97 1.17 6.76
C GLN A 191 15.33 1.33 7.46
N THR A 192 15.50 0.64 8.58
CA THR A 192 16.82 0.51 9.20
C THR A 192 17.73 -0.18 8.19
N GLN A 193 18.89 0.44 7.95
CA GLN A 193 19.90 0.00 6.97
C GLN A 193 20.39 -1.41 7.26
#